data_AF-A0A971W3T2-F1
#
_entry.id   AF-A0A971W3T2-F1
#
_cell.length_a   1.000
_cell.length_b   1.000
_cell.length_c   1.000
_cell.angle_alpha   90.00
_cell.angle_beta   90.00
_cell.angle_gamma   90.00
#
_symmetry.space_group_name_H-M   'P 1'
#
loop_
_entity.id
_entity.type
_entity.pdbx_description
1 polymer ?
#
loop_
_entity_poly.entity_id
_entity_poly.type
_entity_poly.pdbx_seq_one_letter_code
_entity_poly.pdbx_strand_id
1 'polypeptide(L)'
;MIISKSQVQIILRIYARDYRSTAAGRQRQSAAKKQDKLRLAKAGRLKQKALLAVKQIDDIRLDRVITLQQSISTGSYKVTDHEIAEKMIQRVLVDNLV
;
A
#
# COMPACT_ATOMS: atom_id res chain seq x y z
N MET A 1 -1.18 42.11 -22.69
CA MET A 1 -1.20 40.64 -22.70
C MET A 1 -1.06 40.18 -24.15
N ILE A 2 0.10 39.66 -24.53
CA ILE A 2 0.38 39.26 -25.92
C ILE A 2 0.53 37.74 -25.91
N ILE A 3 -0.46 37.04 -26.47
CA ILE A 3 -0.39 35.59 -26.67
C ILE A 3 0.72 35.33 -27.70
N SER A 4 1.70 34.50 -27.35
CA SER A 4 2.85 34.25 -28.21
C SER A 4 2.46 33.34 -29.39
N LYS A 5 3.12 33.50 -30.54
CA LYS A 5 2.92 32.64 -31.71
C LYS A 5 3.11 31.15 -31.40
N SER A 6 3.99 30.83 -30.44
CA SER A 6 4.21 29.46 -29.97
C SER A 6 3.02 28.89 -29.20
N GLN A 7 2.32 29.69 -28.41
CA GLN A 7 1.11 29.27 -27.70
C GLN A 7 -0.02 28.93 -28.67
N VAL A 8 -0.18 29.72 -29.74
CA VAL A 8 -1.19 29.47 -30.78
C VAL A 8 -0.91 28.17 -31.54
N GLN A 9 0.36 27.87 -31.85
CA GLN A 9 0.74 26.62 -32.53
C GLN A 9 0.48 25.36 -31.68
N ILE A 10 0.67 25.44 -30.37
CA ILE A 10 0.40 24.31 -29.45
C ILE A 10 -1.10 24.01 -29.44
N ILE A 11 -1.94 25.03 -29.34
CA ILE A 11 -3.40 24.88 -29.36
C ILE A 11 -3.86 24.27 -30.69
N LEU A 12 -3.34 24.76 -31.82
CA LEU A 12 -3.63 24.20 -33.15
C LEU A 12 -3.24 22.72 -33.28
N ARG A 13 -2.10 22.29 -32.72
CA ARG A 13 -1.70 20.87 -32.72
C ARG A 13 -2.64 20.00 -31.90
N ILE A 14 -3.07 20.48 -30.72
CA ILE A 14 -4.00 19.75 -29.86
C ILE A 14 -5.33 19.56 -30.60
N TYR A 15 -5.86 20.64 -31.18
CA TYR A 15 -7.12 20.60 -31.91
C TYR A 15 -7.06 19.68 -33.15
N ALA A 16 -5.97 19.74 -33.91
CA ALA A 16 -5.77 18.85 -35.06
C ALA A 16 -5.62 17.36 -34.67
N ARG A 17 -5.04 17.07 -33.50
CA ARG A 17 -4.89 15.71 -32.97
C ARG A 17 -6.25 15.12 -32.59
N ASP A 18 -7.08 15.91 -31.92
CA ASP A 18 -8.42 15.49 -31.52
C ASP A 18 -9.31 15.27 -32.76
N TYR A 19 -9.22 16.16 -33.75
CA TYR A 19 -9.97 16.00 -35.01
C TYR A 19 -9.59 14.72 -35.77
N ARG A 20 -8.29 14.38 -35.86
CA ARG A 20 -7.82 13.14 -36.52
C ARG A 20 -8.23 11.87 -35.78
N SER A 21 -8.40 11.93 -34.46
CA SER A 21 -8.86 10.78 -33.66
C SER A 21 -10.34 10.43 -33.91
N THR A 22 -11.14 11.37 -34.42
CA THR A 22 -12.55 11.14 -34.76
C THR A 22 -12.80 10.68 -36.20
N ALA A 23 -11.85 10.88 -37.11
CA ALA A 23 -12.00 10.58 -38.54
C ALA A 23 -11.35 9.25 -38.99
N ALA A 24 -10.55 8.61 -38.14
CA ALA A 24 -9.91 7.33 -38.45
C ALA A 24 -10.64 6.15 -37.78
N GLY A 25 -11.53 5.50 -38.53
CA GLY A 25 -11.87 4.09 -38.32
C GLY A 25 -13.05 3.80 -37.40
N ARG A 26 -14.27 3.86 -37.95
CA ARG A 26 -15.35 2.92 -37.58
C ARG A 26 -14.97 1.52 -38.05
N GLN A 27 -13.96 0.91 -37.43
CA GLN A 27 -13.79 -0.54 -37.52
C GLN A 27 -14.65 -1.11 -36.39
N ARG A 28 -15.70 -1.85 -36.77
CA ARG A 28 -16.55 -2.62 -35.85
C ARG A 28 -15.65 -3.55 -35.03
N GLN A 29 -15.22 -3.09 -33.86
CA GLN A 29 -14.77 -4.00 -32.82
C GLN A 29 -16.02 -4.66 -32.28
N SER A 30 -16.11 -5.97 -32.50
CA SER A 30 -17.05 -6.84 -31.80
C SER A 30 -17.10 -6.40 -30.34
N ALA A 31 -18.32 -6.24 -29.81
CA ALA A 31 -18.54 -5.95 -28.41
C ALA A 31 -17.98 -7.13 -27.59
N ALA A 32 -16.68 -7.13 -27.34
CA ALA A 32 -16.07 -7.91 -26.29
C ALA A 32 -16.85 -7.52 -25.04
N LYS A 33 -17.60 -8.49 -24.49
CA LYS A 33 -18.32 -8.36 -23.22
C LYS A 33 -17.46 -7.49 -22.32
N LYS A 34 -17.99 -6.33 -21.89
CA LYS A 34 -17.35 -5.50 -20.86
C LYS A 34 -17.12 -6.44 -19.67
N GLN A 35 -15.91 -6.99 -19.57
CA GLN A 35 -15.53 -7.77 -18.42
C GLN A 35 -15.52 -6.79 -17.26
N ASP A 36 -16.26 -7.12 -16.20
CA ASP A 36 -16.27 -6.32 -14.99
C ASP A 36 -14.83 -6.21 -14.47
N LYS A 37 -14.29 -5.00 -14.56
CA LYS A 37 -12.94 -4.70 -14.07
C LYS A 37 -13.04 -4.42 -12.57
N LEU A 38 -12.69 -5.41 -11.75
CA LEU A 38 -12.50 -5.20 -10.32
C LEU A 38 -11.32 -4.26 -10.08
N ARG A 39 -11.60 -2.96 -9.90
CA ARG A 39 -10.57 -1.97 -9.53
C ARG A 39 -10.47 -1.93 -8.01
N LEU A 40 -9.50 -2.66 -7.46
CA LEU A 40 -9.16 -2.53 -6.04
C LEU A 40 -8.73 -1.09 -5.74
N ALA A 41 -9.33 -0.51 -4.69
CA ALA A 41 -8.92 0.77 -4.14
C ALA A 41 -7.40 0.76 -3.85
N LYS A 42 -6.75 1.91 -4.01
CA LYS A 42 -5.30 2.05 -3.78
C LYS A 42 -4.90 1.52 -2.39
N ALA A 43 -5.70 1.82 -1.36
CA ALA A 43 -5.51 1.32 0.00
C ALA A 43 -5.60 -0.21 0.10
N GLY A 44 -6.55 -0.84 -0.60
CA GLY A 44 -6.69 -2.30 -0.61
C GLY A 44 -5.48 -3.00 -1.23
N ARG A 45 -4.93 -2.45 -2.32
CA ARG A 45 -3.70 -2.98 -2.95
C ARG A 45 -2.47 -2.84 -2.04
N LEU A 46 -2.36 -1.73 -1.30
CA LEU A 46 -1.29 -1.55 -0.31
C LEU A 46 -1.39 -2.56 0.83
N LYS A 47 -2.60 -2.76 1.40
CA LYS A 47 -2.83 -3.77 2.44
C LYS A 47 -2.51 -5.17 1.96
N GLN A 48 -2.93 -5.53 0.75
CA GLN A 48 -2.65 -6.84 0.16
C GLN A 48 -1.15 -7.07 0.00
N LYS A 49 -0.41 -6.08 -0.52
CA LYS A 49 1.04 -6.17 -0.65
C LYS A 49 1.73 -6.30 0.72
N ALA A 50 1.27 -5.55 1.72
CA ALA A 50 1.79 -5.64 3.08
C ALA A 50 1.56 -7.03 3.70
N LEU A 51 0.36 -7.60 3.55
CA LEU A 51 0.05 -8.95 4.04
C LEU A 51 0.89 -10.02 3.35
N LEU A 52 1.13 -9.91 2.05
CA LEU A 52 2.01 -10.83 1.33
C LEU A 52 3.45 -10.74 1.84
N ALA A 53 3.95 -9.53 2.08
CA ALA A 53 5.28 -9.34 2.66
C ALA A 53 5.39 -9.98 4.04
N VAL A 54 4.39 -9.78 4.93
CA VAL A 54 4.37 -10.38 6.26
C VAL A 54 4.38 -11.91 6.21
N LYS A 55 3.66 -12.51 5.26
CA LYS A 55 3.64 -13.98 5.07
C LYS A 55 4.96 -14.57 4.57
N GLN A 56 5.82 -13.77 3.94
CA GLN A 56 7.11 -14.21 3.44
C GLN A 56 8.23 -14.10 4.47
N ILE A 57 7.96 -13.47 5.62
CA ILE A 57 8.92 -13.34 6.71
C ILE A 57 8.95 -14.67 7.48
N ASP A 58 10.15 -15.09 7.85
CA ASP A 58 10.36 -16.30 8.65
C ASP A 58 9.73 -16.18 10.04
N ASP A 59 9.20 -17.29 10.55
CA ASP A 59 8.59 -17.34 11.88
C ASP A 59 9.66 -17.48 12.97
N ILE A 60 10.17 -16.34 13.43
CA ILE A 60 11.21 -16.27 14.49
C ILE A 60 10.65 -16.43 15.91
N ARG A 61 9.36 -16.79 16.09
CA ARG A 61 8.74 -16.84 17.42
C ARG A 61 9.32 -17.94 18.29
N LEU A 62 9.57 -19.12 17.72
CA LEU A 62 10.12 -20.25 18.46
C LEU A 62 11.52 -19.94 19.00
N ASP A 63 12.39 -19.37 18.16
CA ASP A 63 13.75 -19.00 18.56
C ASP A 63 13.76 -17.99 19.71
N ARG A 64 12.86 -17.01 19.68
CA ARG A 64 12.69 -16.03 20.76
C ARG A 64 12.22 -16.68 22.06
N VAL A 65 11.25 -17.60 21.97
CA VAL A 65 10.73 -18.33 23.15
C VAL A 65 11.83 -19.18 23.78
N ILE A 66 12.60 -19.91 22.97
CA ILE A 66 13.71 -20.74 23.47
C ILE A 66 14.76 -19.87 24.16
N THR A 67 15.13 -18.74 23.56
CA THR A 67 16.08 -17.80 24.14
C THR A 67 15.60 -17.25 25.49
N LEU A 68 14.31 -16.92 25.61
CA LEU A 68 13.71 -16.48 26.87
C LEU A 68 13.65 -17.60 27.91
N GLN A 69 13.32 -18.83 27.52
CA GLN A 69 13.34 -19.97 28.42
C GLN A 69 14.73 -20.22 28.99
N GLN A 70 15.77 -20.09 28.16
CA GLN A 70 17.16 -20.20 28.58
C GLN A 70 17.57 -19.06 29.54
N SER A 71 17.16 -17.82 29.27
CA SER A 71 17.49 -16.71 30.18
C SER A 71 16.80 -16.84 31.53
N ILE A 72 15.57 -17.36 31.55
CA ILE A 72 14.82 -17.65 32.78
C ILE A 72 15.49 -18.81 33.54
N SER A 73 15.84 -19.91 32.88
CA SER A 73 16.44 -21.07 33.54
C SER A 73 17.83 -20.78 34.12
N THR A 74 18.60 -19.92 33.46
CA THR A 74 19.91 -19.45 33.93
C THR A 74 19.83 -18.36 35.00
N GLY A 75 18.62 -17.88 35.33
CA GLY A 75 18.42 -16.77 36.27
C GLY A 75 18.94 -15.41 35.77
N SER A 76 19.27 -15.32 34.47
CA SER A 76 19.75 -14.08 33.85
C SER A 76 18.62 -13.18 33.36
N TYR A 77 17.39 -13.68 33.32
CA TYR A 77 16.20 -12.90 33.02
C TYR A 77 15.89 -11.94 34.17
N LYS A 78 16.18 -10.65 33.96
CA LYS A 78 15.88 -9.58 34.91
C LYS A 78 14.79 -8.69 34.32
N VAL A 79 13.74 -8.49 35.11
CA VAL A 79 12.66 -7.54 34.79
C VAL A 79 12.64 -6.48 35.87
N THR A 80 12.62 -5.24 35.45
CA THR A 80 12.54 -4.07 36.33
C THR A 80 11.09 -3.62 36.52
N ASP A 81 10.81 -2.97 37.65
CA ASP A 81 9.48 -2.42 37.94
C ASP A 81 9.02 -1.42 36.86
N HIS A 82 9.97 -0.68 36.28
CA HIS A 82 9.73 0.26 35.19
C HIS A 82 9.22 -0.45 33.92
N GLU A 83 9.86 -1.55 33.51
CA GLU A 83 9.43 -2.34 32.35
C GLU A 83 8.03 -2.91 32.54
N ILE A 84 7.69 -3.32 33.76
CA ILE A 84 6.35 -3.81 34.09
C ILE A 84 5.32 -2.68 33.97
N ALA A 85 5.60 -1.53 34.59
CA ALA A 85 4.72 -0.37 34.56
C ALA A 85 4.48 0.13 33.12
N GLU A 86 5.54 0.21 32.32
CA GLU A 86 5.46 0.57 30.91
C GLU A 86 4.54 -0.39 30.15
N LYS A 87 4.68 -1.71 30.35
CA LYS A 87 3.83 -2.71 29.68
C LYS A 87 2.36 -2.61 30.10
N MET A 88 2.09 -2.34 31.38
CA MET A 88 0.73 -2.13 31.86
C MET A 88 0.08 -0.91 31.20
N ILE A 89 0.77 0.24 31.19
CA ILE A 89 0.26 1.48 30.58
C ILE A 89 0.08 1.28 29.07
N GLN A 90 1.06 0.70 28.39
CA GLN A 90 0.98 0.41 26.95
C GLN A 90 -0.26 -0.43 26.62
N ARG A 91 -0.56 -1.45 27.44
CA ARG A 91 -1.73 -2.29 27.22
C ARG A 91 -3.03 -1.51 27.34
N VAL A 92 -3.16 -0.70 28.40
CA VAL A 92 -4.35 0.14 28.62
C VAL A 92 -4.55 1.12 27.46
N LEU A 93 -3.49 1.73 26.94
CA LEU A 93 -3.60 2.65 25.79
C LEU A 93 -4.09 1.95 24.53
N VAL A 94 -3.55 0.76 24.21
CA VAL A 94 -3.96 0.00 23.02
C VAL A 94 -5.43 -0.41 23.12
N ASP A 95 -5.86 -0.91 24.28
CA ASP A 95 -7.23 -1.39 24.48
C ASP A 95 -8.28 -0.26 24.44
N ASN A 96 -7.90 0.99 24.71
CA ASN A 96 -8.81 2.15 24.63
C ASN A 96 -8.82 2.86 23.25
N LEU A 97 -7.79 2.67 22.43
CA LEU A 97 -7.61 3.40 21.16
C LEU A 97 -8.00 2.57 19.92
N VAL A 98 -8.10 1.25 20.05
CA VAL A 98 -8.44 0.31 18.96
C VAL A 98 -9.85 -0.22 19.16
#